data_AF-I5BV53-F1
#
_entry.id   AF-I5BV53-F1
#
_cell.length_a   1.000
_cell.length_b   1.000
_cell.length_c   1.000
_cell.angle_alpha   90.00
_cell.angle_beta   90.00
_cell.angle_gamma   90.00
#
_symmetry.space_group_name_H-M   'P 1'
#
loop_
_entity.id
_entity.type
_entity.pdbx_description
1 polymer ?
#
loop_
_entity_poly.entity_id
_entity_poly.type
_entity_poly.pdbx_seq_one_letter_code
_entity_poly.pdbx_strand_id
1 'polypeptide(L)'
;MTFFSLEDLNREVRRLLKNFNDMLFQRKEASRRELFQAIEREHLKPLPAGIYHLRDYTKAKVQKIGYVYFSPDKSYYSVSYRYIG
;
A
#
# COMPACT_ATOMS: atom_id res chain seq x y z
N MET A 1 -20.90 -1.22 -20.99
CA MET A 1 -20.62 0.13 -20.44
C MET A 1 -19.21 0.49 -20.86
N THR A 2 -19.04 1.69 -21.40
CA THR A 2 -17.72 2.20 -21.85
C THR A 2 -17.37 3.41 -21.00
N PHE A 3 -16.11 3.50 -20.58
CA PHE A 3 -15.61 4.59 -19.75
C PHE A 3 -14.58 5.38 -20.54
N PHE A 4 -14.59 6.71 -20.41
CA PHE A 4 -13.67 7.61 -21.09
C PHE A 4 -12.68 8.29 -20.14
N SER A 5 -12.77 8.00 -18.84
CA SER A 5 -11.83 8.44 -17.83
C SER A 5 -11.66 7.38 -16.73
N LEU A 6 -10.52 7.41 -16.04
CA LEU A 6 -10.28 6.56 -14.86
C LEU A 6 -11.19 6.94 -13.70
N GLU A 7 -11.60 8.20 -13.61
CA GLU A 7 -12.53 8.65 -12.57
C GLU A 7 -13.90 8.00 -12.74
N ASP A 8 -14.43 7.97 -13.97
CA ASP A 8 -15.72 7.35 -14.27
C ASP A 8 -15.72 5.84 -14.00
N LEU A 9 -14.63 5.17 -14.38
CA LEU A 9 -14.43 3.75 -14.09
C LEU A 9 -14.41 3.51 -12.57
N ASN A 10 -13.60 4.26 -11.83
CA ASN A 10 -13.47 4.11 -10.38
C ASN A 10 -14.80 4.38 -9.65
N ARG A 11 -15.61 5.33 -10.14
CA ARG A 11 -16.94 5.60 -9.60
C ARG A 11 -17.87 4.40 -9.73
N GLU A 12 -17.91 3.77 -10.90
CA GLU A 12 -18.73 2.56 -11.10
C GLU A 12 -18.21 1.36 -10.29
N VAL A 13 -16.88 1.18 -10.21
CA VAL A 13 -16.30 0.14 -9.34
C VAL A 13 -16.74 0.33 -7.89
N ARG A 14 -16.66 1.55 -7.34
CA ARG A 14 -17.12 1.84 -5.97
C ARG A 14 -18.60 1.52 -5.76
N ARG A 15 -19.44 1.82 -6.75
CA ARG A 15 -20.88 1.52 -6.71
C ARG A 15 -21.12 0.01 -6.61
N LEU A 16 -20.47 -0.78 -7.48
CA LEU A 16 -20.62 -2.24 -7.48
C LEU A 16 -20.00 -2.88 -6.23
N LEU A 17 -18.89 -2.33 -5.73
CA LEU A 17 -18.19 -2.84 -4.56
C LEU A 17 -19.06 -2.85 -3.32
N LYS A 18 -19.95 -1.86 -3.16
CA LYS A 18 -20.91 -1.83 -2.03
C LYS A 18 -21.78 -3.09 -2.02
N ASN A 19 -22.45 -3.37 -3.14
CA ASN A 19 -23.33 -4.54 -3.27
C ASN A 19 -22.54 -5.85 -3.12
N PHE A 20 -21.34 -5.91 -3.68
CA PHE A 20 -20.47 -7.07 -3.57
C PHE A 20 -20.03 -7.36 -2.12
N ASN A 21 -19.78 -6.31 -1.34
CA ASN A 21 -19.40 -6.44 0.07
C ASN A 21 -20.58 -6.81 0.97
N ASP A 22 -21.80 -6.43 0.59
CA ASP A 22 -23.04 -6.76 1.30
C ASP A 22 -23.61 -8.15 0.92
N MET A 23 -23.13 -8.75 -0.19
CA MET A 23 -23.56 -10.08 -0.62
C MET A 23 -23.04 -11.17 0.32
N LEU A 24 -23.91 -12.13 0.66
CA LEU A 24 -23.55 -13.33 1.41
C LEU A 24 -22.58 -14.21 0.63
N PHE A 25 -21.66 -14.86 1.35
CA PHE A 25 -20.85 -15.91 0.75
C PHE A 25 -21.70 -17.13 0.40
N GLN A 26 -21.31 -17.87 -0.64
CA GLN A 26 -22.05 -19.05 -1.10
C GLN A 26 -22.17 -20.18 -0.05
N ARG A 27 -21.28 -20.22 0.94
CA ARG A 27 -21.22 -21.28 1.97
C ARG A 27 -21.16 -20.74 3.40
N LYS A 28 -21.47 -19.46 3.61
CA LYS A 28 -21.51 -18.85 4.94
C LYS A 28 -22.66 -17.87 5.02
N GLU A 29 -23.36 -17.87 6.14
CA GLU A 29 -24.42 -16.90 6.46
C GLU A 29 -23.84 -15.56 6.94
N ALA A 30 -22.84 -15.05 6.21
CA ALA A 30 -22.24 -13.75 6.47
C ALA A 30 -21.78 -13.12 5.16
N SER A 31 -21.77 -11.80 5.13
CA SER A 31 -21.21 -10.95 4.09
C SER A 31 -19.79 -10.50 4.47
N ARG A 32 -19.05 -9.95 3.49
CA ARG A 32 -17.73 -9.35 3.74
C ARG A 32 -17.84 -8.20 4.74
N ARG A 33 -18.90 -7.40 4.61
CA ARG A 33 -19.13 -6.26 5.51
C ARG A 33 -19.36 -6.71 6.95
N GLU A 34 -20.14 -7.76 7.16
CA GLU A 34 -20.41 -8.29 8.50
C GLU A 34 -19.14 -8.84 9.16
N LEU A 35 -18.34 -9.62 8.43
CA LEU A 35 -17.07 -10.14 8.95
C LEU A 35 -16.08 -9.02 9.29
N PHE A 36 -16.00 -7.99 8.43
CA PHE A 36 -15.17 -6.82 8.70
C PHE A 36 -15.58 -6.12 10.00
N GLN A 37 -16.89 -5.90 10.20
CA GLN A 37 -17.40 -5.20 11.38
C GLN A 37 -17.25 -6.01 12.66
N ALA A 38 -17.50 -7.31 12.60
CA ALA A 38 -17.52 -8.18 13.77
C ALA A 38 -16.13 -8.63 14.23
N ILE A 39 -15.15 -8.68 13.33
CA ILE A 39 -13.84 -9.29 13.60
C ILE A 39 -12.70 -8.32 13.26
N GLU A 40 -12.61 -7.92 12.00
CA GLU A 40 -11.40 -7.24 11.51
C GLU A 40 -11.25 -5.83 12.10
N ARG A 41 -12.35 -5.10 12.27
CA ARG A 41 -12.35 -3.69 12.70
C ARG A 41 -11.59 -3.44 13.99
N GLU A 42 -11.70 -4.33 14.97
CA GLU A 42 -11.02 -4.19 16.26
C GLU A 42 -9.50 -4.39 16.17
N HIS A 43 -9.04 -5.09 15.14
CA HIS A 43 -7.62 -5.35 14.90
C HIS A 43 -6.95 -4.31 14.00
N LEU A 44 -7.71 -3.39 13.41
CA LEU A 44 -7.17 -2.38 12.51
C LEU A 44 -6.55 -1.22 13.27
N LYS A 45 -5.37 -0.80 12.81
CA LYS A 45 -4.74 0.44 13.24
C LYS A 45 -5.49 1.63 12.62
N PRO A 46 -5.47 2.81 13.27
CA PRO A 46 -6.01 4.03 12.68
C PRO A 46 -5.33 4.31 11.33
N LEU A 47 -6.07 4.94 10.42
CA LEU A 47 -5.53 5.37 9.14
C LEU A 47 -4.35 6.32 9.38
N PRO A 48 -3.16 6.04 8.82
CA PRO A 48 -2.03 6.97 8.93
C PRO A 48 -2.42 8.34 8.38
N ALA A 49 -2.03 9.41 9.09
CA ALA A 49 -2.33 10.78 8.68
C ALA A 49 -1.59 11.21 7.40
N GLY A 50 -0.46 10.55 7.10
CA GLY A 50 0.34 10.82 5.90
C GLY A 50 -0.15 10.02 4.69
N ILE A 51 0.04 10.59 3.50
CA ILE A 51 -0.17 9.88 2.23
C ILE A 51 0.81 8.70 2.18
N TYR A 52 0.32 7.56 1.68
CA TYR A 52 1.20 6.44 1.39
C TYR A 52 2.10 6.78 0.21
N HIS A 53 3.41 6.83 0.45
CA HIS A 53 4.40 6.98 -0.60
C HIS A 53 4.93 5.60 -0.99
N LEU A 54 4.87 5.30 -2.29
CA LEU A 54 5.64 4.18 -2.83
C LEU A 54 7.12 4.45 -2.55
N ARG A 55 7.80 3.44 -2.02
CA ARG A 55 9.22 3.50 -1.70
C ARG A 55 9.93 2.45 -2.52
N ASP A 56 10.94 2.87 -3.24
CA ASP A 56 11.87 1.98 -3.90
C ASP A 56 13.02 1.67 -2.96
N TYR A 57 13.46 0.42 -2.96
CA TYR A 57 14.55 -0.05 -2.12
C TYR A 57 15.61 -0.67 -3.00
N THR A 58 16.88 -0.35 -2.71
CA THR A 58 18.02 -1.04 -3.30
C THR A 58 18.98 -1.48 -2.22
N LYS A 59 19.71 -2.56 -2.48
CA LYS A 59 20.84 -2.98 -1.65
C LYS A 59 22.12 -2.49 -2.30
N ALA A 60 22.94 -1.77 -1.56
CA ALA A 60 24.21 -1.26 -2.03
C ALA A 60 25.27 -1.39 -0.94
N LYS A 61 26.53 -1.57 -1.37
CA LYS A 61 27.67 -1.71 -0.46
C LYS A 61 28.17 -0.32 -0.08
N VAL A 62 28.38 -0.11 1.22
CA VAL A 62 29.02 1.09 1.74
C VAL A 62 30.45 1.15 1.21
N GLN A 63 30.79 2.26 0.56
CA GLN A 63 32.15 2.49 0.11
C GLN A 63 33.02 2.91 1.30
N LYS A 64 34.34 2.68 1.20
CA LYS A 64 35.29 3.07 2.26
C LYS A 64 35.27 4.57 2.60
N ILE A 65 34.82 5.39 1.66
CA ILE A 65 34.61 6.82 1.85
C ILE A 65 33.38 7.18 2.70
N GLY A 66 32.56 6.20 3.13
CA GLY A 66 31.38 6.43 3.97
C GLY A 66 30.11 6.80 3.21
N TYR A 67 30.05 6.52 1.91
CA TYR A 67 28.90 6.81 1.06
C TYR A 67 28.39 5.58 0.33
N VAL A 68 27.11 5.61 0.00
CA VAL A 68 26.43 4.66 -0.87
C VAL A 68 25.96 5.40 -2.12
N TYR A 69 26.24 4.84 -3.29
CA TYR A 69 25.70 5.34 -4.55
C TYR A 69 24.33 4.72 -4.79
N PHE A 70 23.29 5.55 -4.95
CA PHE A 70 21.93 5.12 -5.25
C PHE A 70 21.66 5.32 -6.74
N SER A 71 21.77 4.24 -7.51
CA SER A 71 21.62 4.30 -8.98
C SER A 71 20.30 4.90 -9.50
N PRO A 72 19.13 4.70 -8.85
CA PRO A 72 17.87 5.23 -9.37
C PRO A 72 17.83 6.76 -9.52
N ASP A 73 18.40 7.50 -8.56
CA ASP A 73 18.49 8.98 -8.63
C ASP A 73 19.91 9.50 -8.91
N LYS A 74 20.86 8.57 -9.10
CA LYS A 74 22.28 8.84 -9.38
C LYS A 74 22.96 9.71 -8.32
N SER A 75 22.54 9.61 -7.06
CA SER A 75 23.07 10.41 -5.95
C SER A 75 23.88 9.58 -4.95
N TYR A 76 24.75 10.26 -4.19
CA TYR A 76 25.50 9.67 -3.08
C TYR A 76 24.86 10.03 -1.75
N TYR A 77 24.65 9.02 -0.92
CA TYR A 77 24.10 9.17 0.42
C TYR A 77 25.13 8.78 1.47
N SER A 78 25.37 9.66 2.44
CA SER A 78 26.26 9.38 3.56
C SER A 78 25.66 8.31 4.45
N VAL A 79 26.49 7.40 4.95
CA VAL A 79 26.08 6.41 5.94
C VAL A 79 26.84 6.62 7.26
N SER A 80 26.21 6.21 8.37
CA SER A 80 26.85 6.28 9.68
C SER A 80 28.17 5.50 9.69
N TYR A 81 29.20 6.08 10.32
CA TYR A 81 30.57 5.54 10.39
C TYR A 81 30.65 4.07 10.79
N ARG A 82 29.76 3.61 11.69
CA ARG A 82 29.66 2.21 12.14
C ARG A 82 29.49 1.17 11.00
N TYR A 83 29.07 1.60 9.81
CA TYR A 83 28.82 0.74 8.65
C TYR A 83 29.97 0.76 7.63
N ILE A 84 31.05 1.50 7.90
CA ILE A 84 32.24 1.57 7.04
C ILE A 84 33.17 0.39 7.43
N GLY A 85 33.40 -0.53 6.49
CA GLY A 85 34.27 -1.72 6.64
C GLY A 85 34.69 -2.31 5.29
#